data_AF-A0A3R7RYB9-F1
#
_entry.id   AF-A0A3R7RYB9-F1
#
_cell.length_a   1.000
_cell.length_b   1.000
_cell.length_c   1.000
_cell.angle_alpha   90.00
_cell.angle_beta   90.00
_cell.angle_gamma   90.00
#
_symmetry.space_group_name_H-M   'P 1'
#
loop_
_entity.id
_entity.type
_entity.pdbx_description
1 polymer ?
#
loop_
_entity_poly.entity_id
_entity_poly.type
_entity_poly.pdbx_seq_one_letter_code
_entity_poly.pdbx_strand_id
1 'polypeptide(L)'
;MDLINQLKDEEPCPAFSLFEKGIGGRIKVRPEDFQVEEIPWRDPTGEGNHLHVFLEKTATSHGELMAVVAKAFGCDSRDVGYAGMKDKAAVTRQWISIPAHLEGAATHLNHERVRLLGTVRSDRALRRGDLRGNRFVIKIREIDPLKTPAVGRMLERIENEGLPAFYGPQRFGYRQNNHRLGAALLSGSWQAVLDELLGPSDGNHPANQTALREAWVSQDEDVLRSGWPPSQRFEMLAARKWVKYRDPEKAVRAGGRTTLNFLTSAFSSFLFNQILEERCRLGLLHVDEPGDLTVDPLKKTPLPVADGGLPSALFWGQGAELATGVQGEIEARVLAKYQIDPSWLESTWVPRAERRPSRFHLSDPGVEGGFDEHGGYIELRFTLPRGMFATVVAAEILGTPTQSSSDDGQSNPNETSM
;
A
#
# COMPACT_ATOMS: atom_id res chain seq x y z
N MET A 1 4.05 -16.71 25.64
CA MET A 1 3.73 -15.26 25.63
C MET A 1 2.55 -15.08 24.69
N ASP A 2 1.61 -14.20 25.03
CA ASP A 2 0.51 -13.84 24.12
C ASP A 2 1.08 -13.23 22.83
N LEU A 3 0.78 -13.83 21.68
CA LEU A 3 1.27 -13.39 20.36
C LEU A 3 0.99 -11.91 20.13
N ILE A 4 -0.15 -11.40 20.58
CA ILE A 4 -0.51 -10.00 20.36
C ILE A 4 0.47 -9.08 21.08
N ASN A 5 0.90 -9.44 22.29
CA ASN A 5 1.91 -8.67 23.01
C ASN A 5 3.29 -8.78 22.35
N GLN A 6 3.68 -9.97 21.86
CA GLN A 6 4.91 -10.11 21.08
C GLN A 6 4.90 -9.20 19.84
N LEU A 7 3.78 -9.11 19.12
CA LEU A 7 3.65 -8.25 17.93
C LEU A 7 3.66 -6.75 18.23
N LYS A 8 3.46 -6.31 19.48
CA LYS A 8 3.57 -4.90 19.85
C LYS A 8 5.02 -4.42 19.88
N ASP A 9 5.95 -5.34 20.12
CA ASP A 9 7.38 -5.05 20.21
C ASP A 9 8.09 -5.19 18.84
N GLU A 10 7.36 -5.58 17.79
CA GLU A 10 7.91 -5.83 16.45
C GLU A 10 7.59 -4.66 15.51
N GLU A 11 8.62 -4.19 14.79
CA GLU A 11 8.48 -3.24 13.69
C GLU A 11 7.87 -3.95 12.47
N PRO A 12 6.68 -3.56 11.96
CA PRO A 12 6.06 -4.27 10.85
C PRO A 12 6.74 -4.00 9.51
N CYS A 13 7.58 -2.96 9.44
CA CYS A 13 8.34 -2.57 8.26
C CYS A 13 9.84 -2.66 8.56
N PRO A 14 10.52 -3.70 8.08
CA PRO A 14 11.96 -3.87 8.27
C PRO A 14 12.76 -2.70 7.69
N ALA A 15 13.87 -2.36 8.35
CA ALA A 15 14.87 -1.46 7.80
C ALA A 15 15.77 -2.23 6.81
N PHE A 16 16.00 -1.65 5.65
CA PHE A 16 16.95 -2.15 4.65
C PHE A 16 17.62 -0.97 3.96
N SER A 17 18.89 -1.15 3.60
CA SER A 17 19.67 -0.20 2.82
C SER A 17 20.59 -0.97 1.89
N LEU A 18 20.42 -0.80 0.58
CA LEU A 18 21.31 -1.30 -0.46
C LEU A 18 22.62 -0.49 -0.52
N PHE A 19 22.54 0.80 -0.17
CA PHE A 19 23.67 1.73 -0.16
C PHE A 19 24.05 2.10 1.27
N GLU A 20 25.35 2.15 1.56
CA GLU A 20 25.87 2.54 2.89
C GLU A 20 25.59 4.01 3.22
N LYS A 21 25.53 4.87 2.19
CA LYS A 21 25.32 6.31 2.34
C LYS A 21 24.48 6.85 1.20
N GLY A 22 23.37 7.49 1.55
CA GLY A 22 22.55 8.20 0.57
C GLY A 22 23.11 9.57 0.17
N ILE A 23 22.54 10.12 -0.88
CA ILE A 23 22.97 11.39 -1.46
C ILE A 23 22.36 12.63 -0.80
N GLY A 24 21.36 12.45 0.09
CA GLY A 24 20.56 13.52 0.67
C GLY A 24 19.59 14.17 -0.33
N GLY A 25 18.96 15.27 0.07
CA GLY A 25 17.93 15.97 -0.72
C GLY A 25 16.52 15.64 -0.27
N ARG A 26 15.52 16.17 -0.98
CA ARG A 26 14.09 15.98 -0.69
C ARG A 26 13.29 15.70 -1.95
N ILE A 27 12.28 14.83 -1.83
CA ILE A 27 11.26 14.60 -2.86
C ILE A 27 9.93 15.21 -2.41
N LYS A 28 8.99 15.35 -3.34
CA LYS A 28 7.63 15.89 -3.06
C LYS A 28 7.67 17.28 -2.41
N VAL A 29 8.69 18.10 -2.73
CA VAL A 29 8.69 19.52 -2.36
C VAL A 29 7.51 20.23 -3.01
N ARG A 30 7.16 19.81 -4.23
CA ARG A 30 5.95 20.24 -4.95
C ARG A 30 5.28 19.05 -5.64
N PRO A 31 3.98 19.13 -5.96
CA PRO A 31 3.29 18.09 -6.73
C PRO A 31 3.96 17.78 -8.07
N GLU A 32 4.46 18.80 -8.77
CA GLU A 32 5.09 18.68 -10.10
C GLU A 32 6.45 17.97 -10.06
N ASP A 33 7.09 17.94 -8.88
CA ASP A 33 8.33 17.20 -8.64
C ASP A 33 8.09 15.70 -8.49
N PHE A 34 6.83 15.25 -8.45
CA PHE A 34 6.48 13.84 -8.31
C PHE A 34 5.39 13.47 -9.30
N GLN A 35 5.79 12.96 -10.46
CA GLN A 35 4.88 12.58 -11.53
C GLN A 35 4.74 11.06 -11.63
N VAL A 36 3.51 10.60 -11.78
CA VAL A 36 3.18 9.17 -11.88
C VAL A 36 2.26 8.95 -13.06
N GLU A 37 2.62 8.07 -13.97
CA GLU A 37 1.79 7.67 -15.10
C GLU A 37 1.48 6.17 -15.02
N GLU A 38 0.20 5.83 -15.06
CA GLU A 38 -0.26 4.45 -15.02
C GLU A 38 -0.02 3.72 -16.34
N ILE A 39 0.55 2.51 -16.25
CA ILE A 39 0.71 1.62 -17.40
C ILE A 39 -0.41 0.57 -17.35
N PRO A 40 -1.38 0.60 -18.29
CA PRO A 40 -2.53 -0.29 -18.25
C PRO A 40 -2.12 -1.76 -18.41
N TRP A 41 -2.84 -2.68 -17.76
CA TRP A 41 -2.61 -4.12 -17.91
C TRP A 41 -2.74 -4.59 -19.37
N ARG A 42 -3.75 -4.04 -20.03
CA ARG A 42 -4.10 -4.26 -21.44
C ARG A 42 -4.57 -2.92 -21.99
N ASP A 43 -4.16 -2.61 -23.21
CA ASP A 43 -4.64 -1.42 -23.90
C ASP A 43 -6.16 -1.51 -24.16
N PRO A 44 -6.88 -0.37 -24.14
CA PRO A 44 -8.29 -0.34 -24.52
C PRO A 44 -8.50 -0.89 -25.93
N THR A 45 -9.56 -1.66 -26.13
CA THR A 45 -9.83 -2.36 -27.40
C THR A 45 -10.29 -1.43 -28.54
N GLY A 46 -10.69 -0.21 -28.23
CA GLY A 46 -11.25 0.74 -29.21
C GLY A 46 -12.75 0.56 -29.47
N GLU A 47 -13.35 -0.52 -28.96
CA GLU A 47 -14.77 -0.85 -29.07
C GLU A 47 -15.29 -1.47 -27.77
N GLY A 48 -16.61 -1.42 -27.55
CA GLY A 48 -17.27 -2.05 -26.40
C GLY A 48 -18.19 -1.12 -25.61
N ASN A 49 -18.71 -1.64 -24.51
CA ASN A 49 -19.74 -0.99 -23.68
C ASN A 49 -19.16 -0.13 -22.53
N HIS A 50 -17.83 0.00 -22.46
CA HIS A 50 -17.15 0.86 -21.51
C HIS A 50 -16.33 1.92 -22.24
N LEU A 51 -16.16 3.06 -21.59
CA LEU A 51 -15.25 4.12 -22.02
C LEU A 51 -14.12 4.21 -21.02
N HIS A 52 -12.89 3.99 -21.47
CA HIS A 52 -11.70 4.28 -20.72
C HIS A 52 -11.34 5.74 -20.93
N VAL A 53 -11.17 6.46 -19.83
CA VAL A 53 -10.88 7.91 -19.81
C VAL A 53 -9.52 8.08 -19.18
N PHE A 54 -8.59 8.71 -19.90
CA PHE A 54 -7.26 9.02 -19.42
C PHE A 54 -7.24 10.43 -18.85
N LEU A 55 -6.92 10.54 -17.56
CA LEU A 55 -7.00 11.79 -16.80
C LEU A 55 -5.67 12.12 -16.16
N GLU A 56 -5.31 13.40 -16.18
CA GLU A 56 -4.28 13.98 -15.32
C GLU A 56 -4.92 14.67 -14.12
N LYS A 57 -4.37 14.47 -12.93
CA LYS A 57 -4.74 15.23 -11.73
C LYS A 57 -3.51 15.79 -11.03
N THR A 58 -3.66 16.96 -10.42
CA THR A 58 -2.62 17.60 -9.59
C THR A 58 -3.14 17.79 -8.18
N ALA A 59 -2.37 17.42 -7.16
CA ALA A 59 -2.70 17.71 -5.75
C ALA A 59 -4.10 17.24 -5.30
N THR A 60 -4.67 16.22 -5.93
CA THR A 60 -6.10 15.85 -5.81
C THR A 60 -6.24 14.43 -5.25
N SER A 61 -7.11 14.25 -4.24
CA SER A 61 -7.35 12.94 -3.63
C SER A 61 -8.13 12.01 -4.57
N HIS A 62 -8.13 10.69 -4.29
CA HIS A 62 -8.93 9.75 -5.07
C HIS A 62 -10.44 10.06 -4.97
N GLY A 63 -10.93 10.35 -3.76
CA GLY A 63 -12.34 10.70 -3.54
C GLY A 63 -12.77 11.95 -4.32
N GLU A 64 -11.96 13.00 -4.27
CA GLU A 64 -12.18 14.22 -5.07
C GLU A 64 -12.22 13.92 -6.57
N LEU A 65 -11.26 13.14 -7.09
CA LEU A 65 -11.25 12.78 -8.51
C LEU A 65 -12.52 12.02 -8.91
N MET A 66 -12.95 11.04 -8.12
CA MET A 66 -14.18 10.29 -8.42
C MET A 66 -15.41 11.20 -8.44
N ALA A 67 -15.49 12.17 -7.53
CA ALA A 67 -16.58 13.15 -7.51
C ALA A 67 -16.56 14.07 -8.76
N VAL A 68 -15.37 14.54 -9.17
CA VAL A 68 -15.19 15.34 -10.39
C VAL A 68 -15.64 14.57 -11.62
N VAL A 69 -15.23 13.31 -11.74
CA VAL A 69 -15.59 12.42 -12.85
C VAL A 69 -17.09 12.14 -12.86
N ALA A 70 -17.66 11.73 -11.72
CA ALA A 70 -19.07 11.44 -11.59
C ALA A 70 -19.93 12.64 -12.04
N LYS A 71 -19.55 13.85 -11.61
CA LYS A 71 -20.20 15.09 -11.99
C LYS A 71 -20.02 15.42 -13.48
N ALA A 72 -18.80 15.30 -14.01
CA ALA A 72 -18.50 15.65 -15.40
C ALA A 72 -19.22 14.74 -16.41
N PHE A 73 -19.34 13.45 -16.09
CA PHE A 73 -19.94 12.45 -16.97
C PHE A 73 -21.39 12.11 -16.63
N GLY A 74 -21.94 12.62 -15.53
CA GLY A 74 -23.31 12.34 -15.09
C GLY A 74 -23.56 10.89 -14.65
N CYS A 75 -22.58 10.26 -14.00
CA CYS A 75 -22.69 8.88 -13.49
C CYS A 75 -22.61 8.78 -11.96
N ASP A 76 -23.03 7.66 -11.38
CA ASP A 76 -22.75 7.37 -9.97
C ASP A 76 -21.26 7.03 -9.82
N SER A 77 -20.64 7.49 -8.73
CA SER A 77 -19.26 7.12 -8.35
C SER A 77 -18.99 5.60 -8.36
N ARG A 78 -20.02 4.79 -8.13
CA ARG A 78 -19.97 3.31 -8.17
C ARG A 78 -19.80 2.74 -9.58
N ASP A 79 -20.17 3.50 -10.61
CA ASP A 79 -20.00 3.12 -12.01
C ASP A 79 -18.59 3.46 -12.54
N VAL A 80 -17.81 4.20 -11.74
CA VAL A 80 -16.42 4.57 -12.07
C VAL A 80 -15.46 3.47 -11.62
N GLY A 81 -14.94 2.74 -12.60
CA GLY A 81 -13.88 1.75 -12.41
C GLY A 81 -12.48 2.39 -12.42
N TYR A 82 -11.55 1.82 -11.66
CA TYR A 82 -10.15 2.27 -11.60
C TYR A 82 -9.23 1.09 -11.24
N ALA A 83 -7.97 1.15 -11.70
CA ALA A 83 -6.98 0.09 -11.49
C ALA A 83 -6.24 0.20 -10.14
N GLY A 84 -5.99 1.42 -9.66
CA GLY A 84 -5.37 1.68 -8.37
C GLY A 84 -5.54 3.12 -7.92
N MET A 85 -5.20 3.40 -6.66
CA MET A 85 -5.13 4.78 -6.16
C MET A 85 -3.73 5.33 -6.40
N LYS A 86 -3.63 6.62 -6.71
CA LYS A 86 -2.36 7.35 -6.87
C LYS A 86 -2.27 8.45 -5.82
N ASP A 87 -1.04 8.80 -5.46
CA ASP A 87 -0.75 9.80 -4.45
C ASP A 87 -1.47 11.13 -4.69
N LYS A 88 -1.90 11.77 -3.60
CA LYS A 88 -2.50 13.11 -3.61
C LYS A 88 -1.42 14.16 -3.89
N ALA A 89 -0.29 14.10 -3.20
CA ALA A 89 0.84 15.04 -3.33
C ALA A 89 1.72 14.72 -4.55
N ALA A 90 1.10 14.73 -5.74
CA ALA A 90 1.72 14.36 -7.01
C ALA A 90 0.92 14.93 -8.19
N VAL A 91 1.55 14.98 -9.37
CA VAL A 91 0.86 15.01 -10.66
C VAL A 91 0.70 13.57 -11.14
N THR A 92 -0.53 13.11 -11.38
CA THR A 92 -0.78 11.70 -11.70
C THR A 92 -1.64 11.55 -12.93
N ARG A 93 -1.22 10.71 -13.88
CA ARG A 93 -1.97 10.32 -15.06
C ARG A 93 -2.44 8.88 -14.90
N GLN A 94 -3.75 8.66 -14.99
CA GLN A 94 -4.32 7.32 -14.77
C GLN A 94 -5.56 7.09 -15.62
N TRP A 95 -5.88 5.80 -15.81
CA TRP A 95 -7.10 5.39 -16.48
C TRP A 95 -8.22 5.19 -15.47
N ILE A 96 -9.41 5.65 -15.86
CA ILE A 96 -10.67 5.29 -15.23
C ILE A 96 -11.60 4.71 -16.29
N SER A 97 -12.64 3.98 -15.88
CA SER A 97 -13.65 3.48 -16.80
C SER A 97 -15.04 3.89 -16.37
N ILE A 98 -15.88 4.28 -17.33
CA ILE A 98 -17.30 4.58 -17.14
C ILE A 98 -18.14 3.84 -18.20
N PRO A 99 -19.47 3.81 -18.09
CA PRO A 99 -20.34 3.29 -19.15
C PRO A 99 -20.17 4.04 -20.49
N ALA A 100 -20.05 3.32 -21.61
CA ALA A 100 -19.75 3.92 -22.92
C ALA A 100 -20.81 4.89 -23.46
N HIS A 101 -22.08 4.74 -23.05
CA HIS A 101 -23.15 5.64 -23.48
C HIS A 101 -22.95 7.10 -22.99
N LEU A 102 -22.01 7.32 -22.07
CA LEU A 102 -21.64 8.64 -21.52
C LEU A 102 -20.49 9.31 -22.27
N GLU A 103 -19.98 8.71 -23.35
CA GLU A 103 -18.87 9.27 -24.15
C GLU A 103 -19.12 10.69 -24.64
N GLY A 104 -20.38 11.03 -24.98
CA GLY A 104 -20.77 12.39 -25.37
C GLY A 104 -20.69 13.44 -24.25
N ALA A 105 -20.52 13.04 -22.98
CA ALA A 105 -20.37 13.95 -21.85
C ALA A 105 -18.91 14.37 -21.60
N ALA A 106 -17.93 13.69 -22.21
CA ALA A 106 -16.50 13.87 -21.97
C ALA A 106 -15.99 15.29 -22.30
N THR A 107 -16.66 16.00 -23.21
CA THR A 107 -16.27 17.34 -23.67
C THR A 107 -16.35 18.43 -22.62
N HIS A 108 -16.89 18.14 -21.42
CA HIS A 108 -17.20 19.14 -20.39
C HIS A 108 -16.40 18.99 -19.09
N LEU A 109 -15.34 18.18 -19.04
CA LEU A 109 -14.48 18.12 -17.86
C LEU A 109 -13.65 19.41 -17.74
N ASN A 110 -14.22 20.42 -17.06
CA ASN A 110 -13.59 21.68 -16.73
C ASN A 110 -13.34 21.73 -15.22
N HIS A 111 -12.10 21.46 -14.82
CA HIS A 111 -11.68 21.48 -13.43
C HIS A 111 -10.24 22.00 -13.34
N GLU A 112 -9.96 22.88 -12.39
CA GLU A 112 -8.65 23.54 -12.25
C GLU A 112 -7.49 22.55 -12.08
N ARG A 113 -7.74 21.46 -11.34
CA ARG A 113 -6.72 20.46 -10.98
C ARG A 113 -6.87 19.10 -11.67
N VAL A 114 -7.83 18.96 -12.60
CA VAL A 114 -8.07 17.69 -13.31
C VAL A 114 -8.29 17.98 -14.78
N ARG A 115 -7.53 17.29 -15.64
CA ARG A 115 -7.56 17.47 -17.08
C ARG A 115 -7.85 16.15 -17.79
N LEU A 116 -8.76 16.20 -18.75
CA LEU A 116 -9.00 15.11 -19.69
C LEU A 116 -7.89 15.06 -20.73
N LEU A 117 -7.21 13.92 -20.84
CA LEU A 117 -6.15 13.69 -21.83
C LEU A 117 -6.65 12.90 -23.04
N GLY A 118 -7.64 12.02 -22.86
CA GLY A 118 -8.24 11.28 -23.96
C GLY A 118 -9.28 10.27 -23.51
N THR A 119 -10.03 9.72 -24.47
CA THR A 119 -11.03 8.68 -24.25
C THR A 119 -10.92 7.61 -25.32
N VAL A 120 -11.08 6.35 -24.93
CA VAL A 120 -11.07 5.20 -25.85
C VAL A 120 -12.09 4.17 -25.36
N ARG A 121 -12.89 3.58 -26.26
CA ARG A 121 -13.82 2.51 -25.86
C ARG A 121 -13.08 1.22 -25.48
N SER A 122 -13.71 0.42 -24.62
CA SER A 122 -13.24 -0.88 -24.19
C SER A 122 -14.39 -1.86 -23.96
N ASP A 123 -14.09 -3.14 -24.15
CA ASP A 123 -14.94 -4.29 -23.87
C ASP A 123 -15.20 -4.52 -22.37
N ARG A 124 -14.45 -3.85 -21.48
CA ARG A 124 -14.55 -4.07 -20.02
C ARG A 124 -14.35 -2.80 -19.18
N ALA A 125 -14.98 -2.79 -18.01
CA ALA A 125 -14.62 -1.85 -16.94
C ALA A 125 -13.24 -2.18 -16.33
N LEU A 126 -12.56 -1.15 -15.85
CA LEU A 126 -11.37 -1.28 -15.02
C LEU A 126 -11.75 -1.75 -13.61
N ARG A 127 -10.93 -2.66 -13.10
CA ARG A 127 -11.03 -3.23 -11.76
C ARG A 127 -9.70 -3.01 -11.04
N ARG A 128 -9.75 -3.02 -9.71
CA ARG A 128 -8.54 -2.94 -8.88
C ARG A 128 -7.54 -4.02 -9.31
N GLY A 129 -6.32 -3.60 -9.62
CA GLY A 129 -5.23 -4.45 -10.11
C GLY A 129 -5.06 -4.49 -11.64
N ASP A 130 -5.92 -3.83 -12.43
CA ASP A 130 -5.85 -3.76 -13.90
C ASP A 130 -4.75 -2.84 -14.46
N LEU A 131 -3.57 -2.85 -13.84
CA LEU A 131 -2.38 -2.13 -14.30
C LEU A 131 -1.17 -3.07 -14.30
N ARG A 132 -0.20 -2.84 -15.19
CA ARG A 132 1.12 -3.53 -15.12
C ARG A 132 2.01 -2.89 -14.07
N GLY A 133 1.97 -1.56 -13.99
CA GLY A 133 2.88 -0.78 -13.19
C GLY A 133 2.64 0.72 -13.36
N ASN A 134 3.62 1.51 -12.93
CA ASN A 134 3.59 2.96 -13.09
C ASN A 134 4.96 3.46 -13.53
N ARG A 135 4.98 4.41 -14.44
CA ARG A 135 6.16 5.18 -14.83
C ARG A 135 6.25 6.40 -13.92
N PHE A 136 7.45 6.67 -13.42
CA PHE A 136 7.73 7.76 -12.48
C PHE A 136 8.70 8.75 -13.10
N VAL A 137 8.45 10.03 -12.84
CA VAL A 137 9.40 11.12 -13.04
C VAL A 137 9.45 11.90 -11.73
N ILE A 138 10.59 11.85 -11.04
CA ILE A 138 10.75 12.39 -9.69
C ILE A 138 11.92 13.35 -9.67
N LYS A 139 11.70 14.58 -9.22
CA LYS A 139 12.77 15.54 -8.96
C LYS A 139 13.18 15.49 -7.48
N ILE A 140 14.43 15.15 -7.24
CA ILE A 140 15.10 15.38 -5.95
C ILE A 140 15.55 16.83 -5.92
N ARG A 141 15.10 17.57 -4.92
CA ARG A 141 15.43 18.98 -4.64
C ARG A 141 16.37 19.09 -3.45
N GLU A 142 16.84 20.30 -3.18
CA GLU A 142 17.80 20.60 -2.10
C GLU A 142 19.08 19.74 -2.25
N ILE A 143 19.52 19.59 -3.49
CA ILE A 143 20.67 18.75 -3.85
C ILE A 143 21.53 19.45 -4.88
N ASP A 144 22.84 19.21 -4.82
CA ASP A 144 23.80 19.62 -5.83
C ASP A 144 23.66 18.74 -7.10
N PRO A 145 23.26 19.30 -8.26
CA PRO A 145 23.15 18.55 -9.51
C PRO A 145 24.46 17.88 -9.97
N LEU A 146 25.62 18.25 -9.43
CA LEU A 146 26.88 17.55 -9.67
C LEU A 146 26.88 16.11 -9.14
N LYS A 147 25.92 15.73 -8.27
CA LYS A 147 25.74 14.35 -7.80
C LYS A 147 25.04 13.43 -8.81
N THR A 148 24.56 13.94 -9.95
CA THR A 148 23.87 13.15 -10.99
C THR A 148 24.58 11.86 -11.40
N PRO A 149 25.91 11.82 -11.64
CA PRO A 149 26.60 10.58 -11.98
C PRO A 149 26.56 9.53 -10.86
N ALA A 150 26.55 9.96 -9.59
CA ALA A 150 26.42 9.03 -8.46
C ALA A 150 25.02 8.42 -8.40
N VAL A 151 23.98 9.24 -8.60
CA VAL A 151 22.60 8.79 -8.67
C VAL A 151 22.36 7.83 -9.84
N GLY A 152 22.98 8.09 -11.00
CA GLY A 152 22.93 7.18 -12.14
C GLY A 152 23.44 5.78 -11.80
N ARG A 153 24.59 5.68 -11.11
CA ARG A 153 25.13 4.39 -10.64
C ARG A 153 24.21 3.70 -9.63
N MET A 154 23.54 4.47 -8.77
CA MET A 154 22.58 3.91 -7.82
C MET A 154 21.35 3.33 -8.54
N LEU A 155 20.80 4.03 -9.54
CA LEU A 155 19.69 3.53 -10.34
C LEU A 155 20.07 2.28 -11.14
N GLU A 156 21.24 2.26 -11.77
CA GLU A 156 21.78 1.09 -12.48
C GLU A 156 21.93 -0.12 -11.55
N ARG A 157 22.40 0.11 -10.31
CA ARG A 157 22.50 -0.96 -9.33
C ARG A 157 21.12 -1.48 -8.91
N ILE A 158 20.14 -0.61 -8.69
CA ILE A 158 18.76 -1.03 -8.38
C ILE A 158 18.11 -1.78 -9.56
N GLU A 159 18.37 -1.36 -10.80
CA GLU A 159 17.92 -2.07 -11.99
C GLU A 159 18.47 -3.51 -12.03
N ASN A 160 19.75 -3.68 -11.74
CA ASN A 160 20.42 -4.98 -11.84
C ASN A 160 20.20 -5.89 -10.62
N GLU A 161 20.29 -5.36 -9.40
CA GLU A 161 20.23 -6.13 -8.16
C GLU A 161 18.82 -6.20 -7.56
N GLY A 162 17.99 -5.17 -7.82
CA GLY A 162 16.65 -5.03 -7.24
C GLY A 162 16.65 -4.50 -5.80
N LEU A 163 15.44 -4.23 -5.28
CA LEU A 163 15.18 -3.86 -3.89
C LEU A 163 14.21 -4.86 -3.25
N PRO A 164 14.24 -5.04 -1.92
CA PRO A 164 13.32 -5.94 -1.25
C PRO A 164 11.87 -5.47 -1.43
N ALA A 165 10.98 -6.39 -1.76
CA ALA A 165 9.57 -6.13 -2.03
C ALA A 165 8.72 -6.03 -0.74
N PHE A 166 9.20 -5.31 0.27
CA PHE A 166 8.47 -5.12 1.54
C PHE A 166 7.11 -4.45 1.34
N TYR A 167 6.15 -4.82 2.18
CA TYR A 167 4.96 -4.00 2.39
C TYR A 167 5.31 -2.79 3.24
N GLY A 168 4.97 -1.60 2.72
CA GLY A 168 5.16 -0.34 3.42
C GLY A 168 4.16 -0.07 4.56
N PRO A 169 4.40 1.00 5.35
CA PRO A 169 3.64 1.32 6.56
C PRO A 169 2.14 1.55 6.31
N GLN A 170 1.75 1.95 5.11
CA GLN A 170 0.34 2.14 4.74
C GLN A 170 -0.46 0.83 4.83
N ARG A 171 0.21 -0.33 4.63
CA ARG A 171 -0.42 -1.66 4.79
C ARG A 171 -0.88 -1.90 6.22
N PHE A 172 -0.14 -1.36 7.18
CA PHE A 172 -0.36 -1.57 8.61
C PHE A 172 -1.23 -0.49 9.27
N GLY A 173 -1.71 0.48 8.47
CA GLY A 173 -2.64 1.52 8.90
C GLY A 173 -1.93 2.68 9.61
N TYR A 174 -2.65 3.77 9.87
CA TYR A 174 -2.05 4.96 10.49
C TYR A 174 -1.50 4.69 11.91
N ARG A 175 -2.08 3.71 12.63
CA ARG A 175 -1.60 3.24 13.95
C ARG A 175 -0.57 2.12 13.89
N GLN A 176 -0.17 1.68 12.68
CA GLN A 176 0.75 0.56 12.48
C GLN A 176 0.33 -0.74 13.22
N ASN A 177 -0.97 -1.03 13.31
CA ASN A 177 -1.50 -2.14 14.11
C ASN A 177 -2.44 -3.11 13.36
N ASN A 178 -2.64 -2.95 12.05
CA ASN A 178 -3.54 -3.85 11.30
C ASN A 178 -3.12 -5.32 11.36
N HIS A 179 -1.82 -5.60 11.42
CA HIS A 179 -1.30 -6.97 11.53
C HIS A 179 -1.62 -7.59 12.91
N ARG A 180 -1.59 -6.80 13.99
CA ARG A 180 -2.02 -7.20 15.35
C ARG A 180 -3.51 -7.53 15.39
N LEU A 181 -4.34 -6.65 14.81
CA LEU A 181 -5.78 -6.90 14.65
C LEU A 181 -6.05 -8.17 13.83
N GLY A 182 -5.28 -8.39 12.76
CA GLY A 182 -5.36 -9.59 11.94
C GLY A 182 -5.01 -10.87 12.69
N ALA A 183 -3.92 -10.86 13.46
CA ALA A 183 -3.51 -12.00 14.30
C ALA A 183 -4.56 -12.31 15.38
N ALA A 184 -5.06 -11.28 16.07
CA ALA A 184 -6.11 -11.42 17.07
C ALA A 184 -7.39 -12.03 16.46
N LEU A 185 -7.78 -11.59 15.26
CA LEU A 185 -8.92 -12.13 14.53
C LEU A 185 -8.73 -13.60 14.13
N LEU A 186 -7.53 -13.98 13.66
CA LEU A 186 -7.22 -15.36 13.28
C LEU A 186 -7.20 -16.31 14.48
N SER A 187 -6.73 -15.84 15.63
CA SER A 187 -6.75 -16.59 16.89
C SER A 187 -8.15 -16.81 17.49
N GLY A 188 -9.19 -16.20 16.92
CA GLY A 188 -10.55 -16.22 17.50
C GLY A 188 -10.72 -15.32 18.73
N SER A 189 -9.71 -14.53 19.08
CA SER A 189 -9.70 -13.63 20.24
C SER A 189 -10.44 -12.33 19.93
N TRP A 190 -11.76 -12.40 19.78
CA TRP A 190 -12.62 -11.25 19.46
C TRP A 190 -12.48 -10.10 20.46
N GLN A 191 -12.31 -10.41 21.75
CA GLN A 191 -12.08 -9.41 22.79
C GLN A 191 -10.77 -8.66 22.54
N ALA A 192 -9.69 -9.37 22.23
CA ALA A 192 -8.40 -8.76 21.95
C ALA A 192 -8.42 -7.88 20.68
N VAL A 193 -9.25 -8.23 19.69
CA VAL A 193 -9.50 -7.34 18.54
C VAL A 193 -10.12 -6.02 18.99
N LEU A 194 -11.11 -6.05 19.90
CA LEU A 194 -11.72 -4.83 20.43
C LEU A 194 -10.74 -4.02 21.29
N ASP A 195 -9.95 -4.69 22.12
CA ASP A 195 -8.94 -4.03 22.97
C ASP A 195 -7.89 -3.30 22.13
N GLU A 196 -7.44 -3.91 21.02
CA GLU A 196 -6.50 -3.29 20.08
C GLU A 196 -7.16 -2.22 19.20
N LEU A 197 -8.43 -2.40 18.81
CA LEU A 197 -9.15 -1.47 17.95
C LEU A 197 -9.57 -0.19 18.70
N LEU A 198 -10.21 -0.36 19.85
CA LEU A 198 -10.87 0.70 20.62
C LEU A 198 -10.03 1.20 21.79
N GLY A 199 -9.09 0.40 22.30
CA GLY A 199 -8.23 0.81 23.41
C GLY A 199 -7.05 1.70 22.97
N PRO A 200 -6.26 2.19 23.94
CA PRO A 200 -5.06 2.99 23.66
C PRO A 200 -3.95 2.18 22.98
N SER A 201 -3.98 0.84 23.12
CA SER A 201 -3.01 -0.17 22.67
C SER A 201 -1.55 0.08 23.07
N ASP A 202 -0.95 1.12 22.50
CA ASP A 202 0.48 1.49 22.48
C ASP A 202 0.69 3.02 22.43
N GLY A 203 -0.38 3.82 22.52
CA GLY A 203 -0.31 5.28 22.41
C GLY A 203 -0.08 5.79 20.99
N ASN A 204 0.00 4.90 19.99
CA ASN A 204 0.18 5.27 18.58
C ASN A 204 -1.16 5.65 17.95
N HIS A 205 -1.73 6.75 18.44
CA HIS A 205 -2.95 7.34 17.91
C HIS A 205 -2.92 8.88 18.03
N PRO A 206 -3.62 9.60 17.16
CA PRO A 206 -3.77 11.05 17.27
C PRO A 206 -4.31 11.49 18.64
N ALA A 207 -3.90 12.67 19.12
CA ALA A 207 -4.28 13.20 20.42
C ALA A 207 -5.80 13.34 20.60
N ASN A 208 -6.53 13.64 19.51
CA ASN A 208 -8.00 13.75 19.52
C ASN A 208 -8.72 12.40 19.71
N GLN A 209 -8.01 11.27 19.68
CA GLN A 209 -8.58 9.94 19.96
C GLN A 209 -8.35 9.49 21.40
N THR A 210 -7.56 10.20 22.20
CA THR A 210 -7.17 9.78 23.56
C THR A 210 -8.40 9.51 24.43
N ALA A 211 -9.31 10.48 24.55
CA ALA A 211 -10.54 10.33 25.33
C ALA A 211 -11.46 9.21 24.81
N LEU A 212 -11.53 9.02 23.48
CA LEU A 212 -12.31 7.93 22.87
C LEU A 212 -11.78 6.55 23.26
N ARG A 213 -10.47 6.44 23.41
CA ARG A 213 -9.77 5.20 23.76
C ARG A 213 -9.76 4.94 25.26
N GLU A 214 -9.64 6.00 26.07
CA GLU A 214 -9.83 5.92 27.52
C GLU A 214 -11.27 5.54 27.90
N ALA A 215 -12.26 5.96 27.09
CA ALA A 215 -13.64 5.52 27.24
C ALA A 215 -13.81 3.99 27.07
N TRP A 216 -12.97 3.34 26.26
CA TRP A 216 -12.95 1.87 26.20
C TRP A 216 -12.45 1.27 27.53
N VAL A 217 -11.40 1.83 28.11
CA VAL A 217 -10.84 1.32 29.38
C VAL A 217 -11.80 1.54 30.55
N SER A 218 -12.37 2.75 30.65
CA SER A 218 -13.34 3.11 31.68
C SER A 218 -14.75 2.58 31.43
N GLN A 219 -15.00 2.00 30.24
CA GLN A 219 -16.31 1.54 29.77
C GLN A 219 -17.38 2.65 29.80
N ASP A 220 -17.01 3.89 29.50
CA ASP A 220 -17.93 5.01 29.34
C ASP A 220 -18.86 4.78 28.13
N GLU A 221 -20.11 4.42 28.41
CA GLU A 221 -21.08 4.06 27.37
C GLU A 221 -21.48 5.23 26.48
N ASP A 222 -21.51 6.47 26.99
CA ASP A 222 -21.99 7.61 26.24
C ASP A 222 -20.99 8.00 25.16
N VAL A 223 -19.70 7.98 25.52
CA VAL A 223 -18.60 8.16 24.57
C VAL A 223 -18.52 6.99 23.60
N LEU A 224 -18.62 5.73 24.05
CA LEU A 224 -18.58 4.57 23.16
C LEU A 224 -19.75 4.55 22.16
N ARG A 225 -20.91 5.06 22.53
CA ARG A 225 -22.10 5.11 21.67
C ARG A 225 -22.02 6.20 20.59
N SER A 226 -21.40 7.34 20.91
CA SER A 226 -21.53 8.56 20.09
C SER A 226 -20.24 9.31 19.76
N GLY A 227 -19.11 9.01 20.41
CA GLY A 227 -17.88 9.78 20.30
C GLY A 227 -17.05 9.52 19.03
N TRP A 228 -17.10 8.31 18.46
CA TRP A 228 -16.31 7.98 17.26
C TRP A 228 -16.90 8.62 15.99
N PRO A 229 -16.07 9.33 15.18
CA PRO A 229 -16.56 10.02 13.98
C PRO A 229 -16.85 9.04 12.82
N PRO A 230 -17.70 9.43 11.85
CA PRO A 230 -18.02 8.59 10.68
C PRO A 230 -16.81 8.18 9.82
N SER A 231 -15.73 8.97 9.83
CA SER A 231 -14.47 8.65 9.16
C SER A 231 -13.76 7.43 9.76
N GLN A 232 -14.05 7.10 11.02
CA GLN A 232 -13.52 5.95 11.76
C GLN A 232 -14.62 4.90 11.91
N ARG A 233 -15.16 4.49 10.76
CA ARG A 233 -16.38 3.69 10.66
C ARG A 233 -16.28 2.36 11.39
N PHE A 234 -15.12 1.70 11.39
CA PHE A 234 -14.97 0.40 12.03
C PHE A 234 -15.06 0.54 13.55
N GLU A 235 -14.28 1.44 14.14
CA GLU A 235 -14.30 1.78 15.56
C GLU A 235 -15.71 2.19 16.01
N MET A 236 -16.34 3.11 15.27
CA MET A 236 -17.71 3.58 15.55
C MET A 236 -18.73 2.44 15.57
N LEU A 237 -18.71 1.55 14.57
CA LEU A 237 -19.65 0.45 14.50
C LEU A 237 -19.38 -0.60 15.57
N ALA A 238 -18.11 -0.92 15.83
CA ALA A 238 -17.72 -1.89 16.86
C ALA A 238 -18.13 -1.40 18.25
N ALA A 239 -17.83 -0.14 18.61
CA ALA A 239 -18.19 0.44 19.91
C ALA A 239 -19.72 0.48 20.13
N ARG A 240 -20.50 0.91 19.13
CA ARG A 240 -21.97 0.90 19.21
C ARG A 240 -22.55 -0.50 19.40
N LYS A 241 -22.00 -1.49 18.70
CA LYS A 241 -22.44 -2.89 18.82
C LYS A 241 -22.02 -3.50 20.14
N TRP A 242 -20.84 -3.15 20.66
CA TRP A 242 -20.39 -3.52 22.00
C TRP A 242 -21.36 -3.00 23.07
N VAL A 243 -21.68 -1.70 23.05
CA VAL A 243 -22.63 -1.09 23.99
C VAL A 243 -24.00 -1.77 23.94
N LYS A 244 -24.47 -2.14 22.75
CA LYS A 244 -25.79 -2.77 22.58
C LYS A 244 -25.85 -4.23 23.01
N TYR A 245 -24.81 -5.01 22.73
CA TYR A 245 -24.88 -6.48 22.82
C TYR A 245 -23.95 -7.10 23.87
N ARG A 246 -22.90 -6.39 24.31
CA ARG A 246 -21.82 -6.92 25.16
C ARG A 246 -21.23 -8.23 24.63
N ASP A 247 -21.16 -8.33 23.31
CA ASP A 247 -20.74 -9.50 22.57
C ASP A 247 -19.58 -9.10 21.65
N PRO A 248 -18.33 -9.56 21.94
CA PRO A 248 -17.17 -9.16 21.17
C PRO A 248 -17.24 -9.57 19.70
N GLU A 249 -17.75 -10.76 19.40
CA GLU A 249 -17.85 -11.26 18.03
C GLU A 249 -18.83 -10.41 17.21
N LYS A 250 -20.01 -10.12 17.76
CA LYS A 250 -21.00 -9.25 17.10
C LYS A 250 -20.45 -7.84 16.87
N ALA A 251 -19.65 -7.33 17.80
CA ALA A 251 -19.03 -6.01 17.68
C ALA A 251 -17.97 -5.98 16.57
N VAL A 252 -17.04 -6.93 16.54
CA VAL A 252 -15.99 -7.00 15.51
C VAL A 252 -16.58 -7.24 14.12
N ARG A 253 -17.57 -8.13 14.00
CA ARG A 253 -18.23 -8.42 12.71
C ARG A 253 -18.93 -7.21 12.09
N ALA A 254 -19.20 -6.16 12.86
CA ALA A 254 -19.77 -4.91 12.38
C ALA A 254 -18.87 -4.17 11.39
N GLY A 255 -17.55 -4.41 11.41
CA GLY A 255 -16.60 -3.89 10.43
C GLY A 255 -16.80 -4.41 9.00
N GLY A 256 -17.54 -5.52 8.85
CA GLY A 256 -17.83 -6.14 7.57
C GLY A 256 -16.67 -6.98 7.00
N ARG A 257 -17.02 -7.89 6.08
CA ARG A 257 -16.10 -8.90 5.54
C ARG A 257 -14.86 -8.30 4.87
N THR A 258 -15.01 -7.19 4.15
CA THR A 258 -13.90 -6.53 3.44
C THR A 258 -12.83 -6.02 4.40
N THR A 259 -13.24 -5.33 5.47
CA THR A 259 -12.32 -4.81 6.50
C THR A 259 -11.60 -5.94 7.21
N LEU A 260 -12.34 -6.96 7.65
CA LEU A 260 -11.77 -8.08 8.39
C LEU A 260 -10.80 -8.91 7.53
N ASN A 261 -11.12 -9.16 6.25
CA ASN A 261 -10.18 -9.81 5.31
C ASN A 261 -8.93 -8.96 5.06
N PHE A 262 -9.07 -7.63 5.07
CA PHE A 262 -7.92 -6.75 4.93
C PHE A 262 -6.98 -6.88 6.13
N LEU A 263 -7.51 -6.92 7.36
CA LEU A 263 -6.73 -7.10 8.59
C LEU A 263 -5.98 -8.43 8.62
N THR A 264 -6.64 -9.56 8.31
CA THR A 264 -5.94 -10.85 8.25
C THR A 264 -4.88 -10.89 7.16
N SER A 265 -5.14 -10.26 6.00
CA SER A 265 -4.13 -10.13 4.95
C SER A 265 -2.96 -9.21 5.34
N ALA A 266 -3.16 -8.27 6.28
CA ALA A 266 -2.09 -7.44 6.82
C ALA A 266 -1.16 -8.26 7.74
N PHE A 267 -1.69 -9.23 8.48
CA PHE A 267 -0.87 -10.17 9.23
C PHE A 267 0.00 -11.06 8.32
N SER A 268 -0.56 -11.60 7.23
CA SER A 268 0.26 -12.30 6.22
C SER A 268 1.32 -11.39 5.57
N SER A 269 1.03 -10.10 5.46
CA SER A 269 2.00 -9.11 4.95
C SER A 269 3.14 -8.86 5.94
N PHE A 270 2.83 -8.85 7.23
CA PHE A 270 3.82 -8.80 8.31
C PHE A 270 4.75 -10.02 8.26
N LEU A 271 4.19 -11.24 8.21
CA LEU A 271 5.00 -12.46 8.10
C LEU A 271 5.88 -12.47 6.85
N PHE A 272 5.35 -12.01 5.71
CA PHE A 272 6.12 -11.86 4.48
C PHE A 272 7.31 -10.89 4.68
N ASN A 273 7.09 -9.74 5.31
CA ASN A 273 8.16 -8.79 5.61
C ASN A 273 9.24 -9.42 6.50
N GLN A 274 8.83 -10.16 7.53
CA GLN A 274 9.74 -10.84 8.46
C GLN A 274 10.57 -11.95 7.77
N ILE A 275 9.96 -12.70 6.85
CA ILE A 275 10.67 -13.70 6.01
C ILE A 275 11.72 -13.01 5.15
N LEU A 276 11.34 -11.90 4.51
CA LEU A 276 12.23 -11.17 3.62
C LEU A 276 13.36 -10.47 4.39
N GLU A 277 13.08 -9.95 5.58
CA GLU A 277 14.08 -9.38 6.49
C GLU A 277 15.15 -10.40 6.87
N GLU A 278 14.74 -11.60 7.28
CA GLU A 278 15.68 -12.67 7.63
C GLU A 278 16.54 -13.07 6.41
N ARG A 279 15.95 -13.11 5.21
CA ARG A 279 16.71 -13.34 3.97
C ARG A 279 17.73 -12.23 3.70
N CYS A 280 17.35 -10.97 3.91
CA CYS A 280 18.26 -9.83 3.77
C CYS A 280 19.39 -9.90 4.80
N ARG A 281 19.09 -10.22 6.06
CA ARG A 281 20.06 -10.34 7.16
C ARG A 281 21.12 -11.41 6.89
N LEU A 282 20.77 -12.46 6.16
CA LEU A 282 21.68 -13.52 5.73
C LEU A 282 22.48 -13.16 4.47
N GLY A 283 22.27 -11.98 3.87
CA GLY A 283 22.93 -11.57 2.63
C GLY A 283 22.40 -12.29 1.38
N LEU A 284 21.22 -12.91 1.47
CA LEU A 284 20.67 -13.79 0.43
C LEU A 284 19.63 -13.09 -0.46
N LEU A 285 19.39 -11.78 -0.30
CA LEU A 285 18.41 -11.07 -1.12
C LEU A 285 18.75 -11.15 -2.62
N HIS A 286 20.04 -11.04 -2.95
CA HIS A 286 20.56 -11.01 -4.33
C HIS A 286 21.19 -12.33 -4.77
N VAL A 287 21.00 -13.40 -3.98
CA VAL A 287 21.53 -14.75 -4.26
C VAL A 287 20.35 -15.67 -4.47
N ASP A 288 20.40 -16.47 -5.53
CA ASP A 288 19.38 -17.47 -5.82
C ASP A 288 19.89 -18.84 -5.33
N GLU A 289 19.16 -19.49 -4.43
CA GLU A 289 19.58 -20.72 -3.74
C GLU A 289 18.79 -21.95 -4.22
N PRO A 290 19.38 -23.16 -4.24
CA PRO A 290 18.62 -24.38 -4.49
C PRO A 290 17.44 -24.54 -3.52
N GLY A 291 16.25 -24.75 -4.06
CA GLY A 291 15.00 -24.84 -3.28
C GLY A 291 14.21 -23.53 -3.21
N ASP A 292 14.79 -22.41 -3.66
CA ASP A 292 14.02 -21.20 -3.92
C ASP A 292 12.95 -21.48 -4.98
N LEU A 293 11.77 -20.93 -4.73
CA LEU A 293 10.67 -20.92 -5.67
C LEU A 293 10.61 -19.54 -6.34
N THR A 294 10.35 -19.52 -7.64
CA THR A 294 10.04 -18.31 -8.40
C THR A 294 8.56 -18.17 -8.62
N VAL A 295 8.13 -16.93 -8.82
CA VAL A 295 6.81 -16.61 -9.35
C VAL A 295 6.99 -15.70 -10.55
N ASP A 296 6.39 -16.10 -11.67
CA ASP A 296 6.22 -15.18 -12.78
C ASP A 296 5.06 -14.22 -12.41
N PRO A 297 5.27 -12.89 -12.39
CA PRO A 297 4.19 -11.95 -12.13
C PRO A 297 2.96 -12.12 -13.04
N LEU A 298 3.13 -12.76 -14.20
CA LEU A 298 2.11 -13.09 -15.19
C LEU A 298 1.56 -14.52 -15.06
N LYS A 299 2.35 -15.50 -14.60
CA LYS A 299 1.92 -16.90 -14.38
C LYS A 299 1.86 -17.20 -12.88
N LYS A 300 0.65 -17.46 -12.38
CA LYS A 300 0.40 -17.71 -10.95
C LYS A 300 0.95 -19.04 -10.40
N THR A 301 1.62 -19.85 -11.22
CA THR A 301 2.15 -21.15 -10.81
C THR A 301 3.61 -20.99 -10.40
N PRO A 302 3.97 -21.30 -9.14
CA PRO A 302 5.36 -21.31 -8.71
C PRO A 302 6.19 -22.36 -9.45
N LEU A 303 7.46 -22.04 -9.73
CA LEU A 303 8.44 -22.95 -10.33
C LEU A 303 9.74 -22.92 -9.52
N PRO A 304 10.63 -23.92 -9.63
CA PRO A 304 11.99 -23.82 -9.10
C PRO A 304 12.77 -22.63 -9.69
N VAL A 305 13.64 -21.98 -8.90
CA VAL A 305 14.44 -20.83 -9.38
C VAL A 305 15.35 -21.17 -10.55
N ALA A 306 15.83 -22.41 -10.62
CA ALA A 306 16.64 -22.92 -11.72
C ALA A 306 15.90 -22.89 -13.08
N ASP A 307 14.57 -22.89 -13.06
CA ASP A 307 13.73 -22.85 -14.26
C ASP A 307 13.37 -21.40 -14.70
N GLY A 308 13.95 -20.41 -14.02
CA GLY A 308 13.81 -18.98 -14.32
C GLY A 308 12.71 -18.26 -13.53
N GLY A 309 12.80 -16.93 -13.50
CA GLY A 309 11.86 -16.04 -12.80
C GLY A 309 12.50 -15.30 -11.63
N LEU A 310 11.71 -14.51 -10.91
CA LEU A 310 12.17 -13.79 -9.71
C LEU A 310 12.01 -14.68 -8.48
N PRO A 311 13.03 -14.81 -7.61
CA PRO A 311 12.89 -15.52 -6.34
C PRO A 311 11.71 -14.97 -5.55
N SER A 312 11.04 -15.84 -4.80
CA SER A 312 9.79 -15.51 -4.12
C SER A 312 9.80 -15.97 -2.67
N ALA A 313 9.05 -15.25 -1.84
CA ALA A 313 8.79 -15.61 -0.46
C ALA A 313 7.30 -15.93 -0.25
N LEU A 314 7.03 -16.71 0.79
CA LEU A 314 5.67 -17.10 1.17
C LEU A 314 4.88 -15.89 1.68
N PHE A 315 3.77 -15.59 0.99
CA PHE A 315 2.67 -14.83 1.57
C PHE A 315 1.74 -15.83 2.26
N TRP A 316 1.84 -15.91 3.58
CA TRP A 316 1.24 -16.99 4.37
C TRP A 316 -0.31 -16.99 4.31
N GLY A 317 -0.92 -18.17 4.21
CA GLY A 317 -2.37 -18.34 4.20
C GLY A 317 -2.82 -19.77 3.91
N GLN A 318 -4.11 -19.96 3.61
CA GLN A 318 -4.72 -21.23 3.20
C GLN A 318 -3.93 -21.93 2.09
N GLY A 319 -3.56 -23.19 2.31
CA GLY A 319 -2.76 -23.97 1.36
C GLY A 319 -1.29 -23.52 1.29
N ALA A 320 -0.75 -22.92 2.35
CA ALA A 320 0.66 -22.56 2.41
C ALA A 320 1.55 -23.80 2.29
N GLU A 321 2.39 -23.79 1.27
CA GLU A 321 3.48 -24.75 1.08
C GLU A 321 4.80 -24.01 1.26
N LEU A 322 5.67 -24.53 2.12
CA LEU A 322 6.99 -23.95 2.35
C LEU A 322 7.92 -24.27 1.16
N ALA A 323 8.90 -23.39 0.94
CA ALA A 323 9.98 -23.68 0.02
C ALA A 323 10.85 -24.82 0.58
N THR A 324 11.78 -25.32 -0.22
CA THR A 324 12.82 -26.24 0.26
C THR A 324 14.15 -25.49 0.41
N GLY A 325 15.18 -26.16 0.94
CA GLY A 325 16.49 -25.53 1.16
C GLY A 325 16.45 -24.34 2.11
N VAL A 326 17.35 -23.39 1.89
CA VAL A 326 17.56 -22.24 2.80
C VAL A 326 16.32 -21.38 2.93
N GLN A 327 15.58 -21.13 1.84
CA GLN A 327 14.34 -20.36 1.90
C GLN A 327 13.24 -21.06 2.68
N GLY A 328 13.14 -22.39 2.57
CA GLY A 328 12.24 -23.19 3.39
C GLY A 328 12.55 -23.07 4.89
N GLU A 329 13.84 -23.10 5.24
CA GLU A 329 14.30 -22.94 6.62
C GLU A 329 14.00 -21.54 7.17
N ILE A 330 14.16 -20.49 6.36
CA ILE A 330 13.79 -19.11 6.71
C ILE A 330 12.27 -19.03 6.98
N GLU A 331 11.45 -19.56 6.07
CA GLU A 331 9.99 -19.55 6.20
C GLU A 331 9.54 -20.29 7.45
N ALA A 332 10.06 -21.50 7.69
CA ALA A 332 9.74 -22.29 8.87
C ALA A 332 10.15 -21.56 10.17
N ARG A 333 11.34 -20.94 10.19
CA ARG A 333 11.85 -20.22 11.36
C ARG A 333 10.98 -19.02 11.72
N VAL A 334 10.56 -18.22 10.74
CA VAL A 334 9.69 -17.07 10.97
C VAL A 334 8.30 -17.50 11.45
N LEU A 335 7.70 -18.53 10.84
CA LEU A 335 6.42 -19.06 11.29
C LEU A 335 6.51 -19.64 12.72
N ALA A 336 7.62 -20.30 13.05
CA ALA A 336 7.88 -20.79 14.41
C ALA A 336 8.08 -19.65 15.43
N LYS A 337 8.79 -18.57 15.05
CA LYS A 337 9.00 -17.36 15.90
C LYS A 337 7.66 -16.79 16.40
N TYR A 338 6.66 -16.75 15.54
CA TYR A 338 5.34 -16.20 15.85
C TYR A 338 4.30 -17.24 16.25
N GLN A 339 4.71 -18.49 16.52
CA GLN A 339 3.85 -19.55 17.03
C GLN A 339 2.53 -19.69 16.24
N ILE A 340 2.63 -19.65 14.90
CA ILE A 340 1.46 -19.71 14.03
C ILE A 340 0.75 -21.06 14.22
N ASP A 341 -0.47 -21.03 14.75
CA ASP A 341 -1.29 -22.22 14.95
C ASP A 341 -1.75 -22.77 13.59
N PRO A 342 -1.42 -24.03 13.24
CA PRO A 342 -1.84 -24.63 11.97
C PRO A 342 -3.35 -24.62 11.76
N SER A 343 -4.16 -24.65 12.83
CA SER A 343 -5.63 -24.60 12.74
C SER A 343 -6.15 -23.30 12.12
N TRP A 344 -5.36 -22.21 12.12
CA TRP A 344 -5.75 -20.96 11.50
C TRP A 344 -5.88 -21.07 9.98
N LEU A 345 -5.22 -22.07 9.37
CA LEU A 345 -5.37 -22.37 7.93
C LEU A 345 -6.79 -22.82 7.60
N GLU A 346 -7.53 -23.38 8.56
CA GLU A 346 -8.95 -23.76 8.38
C GLU A 346 -9.91 -22.57 8.56
N SER A 347 -9.41 -21.43 9.06
CA SER A 347 -10.24 -20.24 9.29
C SER A 347 -10.74 -19.66 7.96
N THR A 348 -12.04 -19.34 7.89
CA THR A 348 -12.57 -18.64 6.72
C THR A 348 -12.01 -17.22 6.53
N TRP A 349 -11.32 -16.66 7.53
CA TRP A 349 -10.74 -15.32 7.48
C TRP A 349 -9.31 -15.27 6.94
N VAL A 350 -8.60 -16.40 6.97
CA VAL A 350 -7.22 -16.44 6.50
C VAL A 350 -7.21 -16.24 4.97
N PRO A 351 -6.31 -15.41 4.43
CA PRO A 351 -6.18 -15.29 2.98
C PRO A 351 -5.69 -16.61 2.38
N ARG A 352 -5.79 -16.77 1.06
CA ARG A 352 -5.09 -17.86 0.36
C ARG A 352 -3.59 -17.59 0.38
N ALA A 353 -2.81 -18.65 0.53
CA ALA A 353 -1.37 -18.56 0.37
C ALA A 353 -1.01 -18.18 -1.06
N GLU A 354 0.05 -17.40 -1.21
CA GLU A 354 0.59 -16.99 -2.49
C GLU A 354 2.12 -16.96 -2.41
N ARG A 355 2.78 -17.11 -3.56
CA ARG A 355 4.20 -16.75 -3.71
C ARG A 355 4.29 -15.34 -4.25
N ARG A 356 5.12 -14.50 -3.61
CA ARG A 356 5.34 -13.11 -4.04
C ARG A 356 6.84 -12.86 -4.23
N PRO A 357 7.25 -12.09 -5.26
CA PRO A 357 8.66 -11.80 -5.49
C PRO A 357 9.33 -11.26 -4.22
N SER A 358 10.51 -11.76 -3.89
CA SER A 358 11.31 -11.29 -2.75
C SER A 358 11.92 -9.92 -3.04
N ARG A 359 12.29 -9.68 -4.30
CA ARG A 359 12.83 -8.42 -4.80
C ARG A 359 12.05 -7.91 -6.01
N PHE A 360 12.05 -6.61 -6.20
CA PHE A 360 11.56 -5.95 -7.40
C PHE A 360 12.69 -5.14 -8.04
N HIS A 361 12.64 -5.07 -9.36
CA HIS A 361 13.56 -4.26 -10.16
C HIS A 361 12.78 -3.05 -10.69
N LEU A 362 13.49 -1.95 -10.90
CA LEU A 362 13.01 -0.88 -11.76
C LEU A 362 13.40 -1.19 -13.21
N SER A 363 12.73 -0.56 -14.17
CA SER A 363 13.10 -0.62 -15.58
C SER A 363 13.11 0.77 -16.21
N ASP A 364 13.78 0.92 -17.35
CA ASP A 364 13.96 2.18 -18.07
C ASP A 364 14.54 3.32 -17.19
N PRO A 365 15.63 3.11 -16.42
CA PRO A 365 16.20 4.17 -15.62
C PRO A 365 16.74 5.31 -16.48
N GLY A 366 16.46 6.53 -16.07
CA GLY A 366 17.06 7.75 -16.59
C GLY A 366 17.36 8.70 -15.45
N VAL A 367 18.47 9.43 -15.58
CA VAL A 367 18.86 10.45 -14.61
C VAL A 367 19.29 11.71 -15.33
N GLU A 368 18.92 12.87 -14.79
CA GLU A 368 19.30 14.16 -15.35
C GLU A 368 19.45 15.20 -14.25
N GLY A 369 20.55 15.95 -14.24
CA GLY A 369 20.76 17.07 -13.33
C GLY A 369 20.43 18.38 -14.02
N GLY A 370 19.82 19.31 -13.28
CA GLY A 370 19.48 20.61 -13.85
C GLY A 370 19.19 21.68 -12.81
N PHE A 371 18.82 22.85 -13.31
CA PHE A 371 18.33 23.99 -12.55
C PHE A 371 17.05 24.50 -13.20
N ASP A 372 16.05 24.80 -12.40
CA ASP A 372 14.86 25.55 -12.83
C ASP A 372 14.61 26.73 -11.88
N GLU A 373 13.47 27.40 -12.03
CA GLU A 373 13.09 28.55 -11.19
C GLU A 373 12.93 28.20 -9.69
N HIS A 374 12.95 26.90 -9.33
CA HIS A 374 12.90 26.39 -7.95
C HIS A 374 14.24 25.85 -7.45
N GLY A 375 15.33 26.09 -8.19
CA GLY A 375 16.69 25.73 -7.81
C GLY A 375 17.19 24.44 -8.45
N GLY A 376 18.31 23.93 -7.92
CA GLY A 376 18.96 22.72 -8.40
C GLY A 376 18.12 21.47 -8.15
N TYR A 377 18.13 20.56 -9.12
CA TYR A 377 17.47 19.27 -8.99
C TYR A 377 18.24 18.13 -9.68
N ILE A 378 17.94 16.91 -9.25
CA ILE A 378 18.24 15.69 -9.99
C ILE A 378 16.92 14.99 -10.27
N GLU A 379 16.58 14.85 -11.55
CA GLU A 379 15.41 14.12 -12.03
C GLU A 379 15.75 12.64 -12.19
N LEU A 380 14.89 11.79 -11.64
CA LEU A 380 14.89 10.34 -11.82
C LEU A 380 13.71 9.96 -12.72
N ARG A 381 13.96 9.07 -13.66
CA ARG A 381 12.94 8.45 -14.52
C ARG A 381 13.07 6.95 -14.40
N PHE A 382 11.98 6.23 -14.15
CA PHE A 382 11.97 4.77 -14.10
C PHE A 382 10.54 4.24 -14.07
N THR A 383 10.38 2.95 -14.33
CA THR A 383 9.12 2.22 -14.24
C THR A 383 9.18 1.20 -13.10
N LEU A 384 8.11 1.09 -12.32
CA LEU A 384 7.96 0.04 -11.31
C LEU A 384 6.73 -0.84 -11.58
N PRO A 385 6.81 -2.14 -11.24
CA PRO A 385 5.65 -3.02 -11.30
C PRO A 385 4.58 -2.61 -10.29
N ARG A 386 3.33 -3.07 -10.52
CA ARG A 386 2.21 -2.80 -9.61
C ARG A 386 2.53 -3.24 -8.18
N GLY A 387 2.05 -2.45 -7.22
CA GLY A 387 2.24 -2.72 -5.79
C GLY A 387 3.56 -2.20 -5.21
N MET A 388 4.51 -1.76 -6.05
CA MET A 388 5.75 -1.12 -5.61
C MET A 388 5.62 0.41 -5.64
N PHE A 389 6.36 1.08 -4.75
CA PHE A 389 6.26 2.53 -4.55
C PHE A 389 7.60 3.20 -4.83
N ALA A 390 7.57 4.29 -5.61
CA ALA A 390 8.78 5.03 -5.94
C ALA A 390 9.43 5.74 -4.74
N THR A 391 8.67 5.93 -3.64
CA THR A 391 9.23 6.41 -2.38
C THR A 391 10.24 5.43 -1.77
N VAL A 392 10.16 4.14 -2.05
CA VAL A 392 11.16 3.14 -1.60
C VAL A 392 12.48 3.34 -2.35
N VAL A 393 12.42 3.48 -3.68
CA VAL A 393 13.58 3.81 -4.52
C VAL A 393 14.19 5.15 -4.11
N ALA A 394 13.36 6.16 -3.88
CA ALA A 394 13.82 7.47 -3.44
C ALA A 394 14.45 7.42 -2.04
N ALA A 395 13.83 6.76 -1.05
CA ALA A 395 14.36 6.63 0.30
C ALA A 395 15.76 6.01 0.30
N GLU A 396 15.92 4.94 -0.49
CA GLU A 396 17.20 4.26 -0.71
C GLU A 396 18.26 5.20 -1.32
N ILE A 397 17.89 5.99 -2.33
CA ILE A 397 18.81 6.97 -2.95
C ILE A 397 19.18 8.10 -1.97
N LEU A 398 18.19 8.64 -1.26
CA LEU A 398 18.38 9.77 -0.34
C LEU A 398 19.14 9.37 0.92
N GLY A 399 19.08 8.09 1.32
CA GLY A 399 19.63 7.58 2.58
C GLY A 399 18.78 7.94 3.79
N THR A 400 17.49 8.12 3.57
CA THR A 400 16.52 8.44 4.62
C THR A 400 15.68 7.19 4.87
N PRO A 401 15.37 6.82 6.13
CA PRO A 401 14.36 5.80 6.39
C PRO A 401 13.08 6.17 5.66
N THR A 402 12.36 5.19 5.10
CA THR A 402 11.09 5.36 4.39
C THR A 402 10.01 5.89 5.33
N GLN A 403 10.10 7.16 5.75
CA GLN A 403 9.10 7.78 6.60
C GLN A 403 7.85 8.06 5.78
N SER A 404 6.74 7.54 6.30
CA SER A 404 5.38 7.81 5.87
C SER A 404 5.19 9.31 5.71
N SER A 405 4.72 9.74 4.53
CA SER A 405 4.02 11.01 4.39
C SER A 405 2.82 11.00 5.34
N SER A 406 2.98 11.53 6.55
CA SER A 406 1.85 12.01 7.33
C SER A 406 1.27 13.18 6.55
N ASP A 407 0.06 12.96 6.02
CA ASP A 407 -0.85 14.05 5.66
C ASP A 407 -1.06 14.79 6.99
N ASP A 408 -0.30 15.86 7.21
CA ASP A 408 -0.49 16.72 8.36
C ASP A 408 -1.96 17.11 8.40
N GLY A 409 -2.61 16.73 9.49
CA GLY A 409 -3.96 17.15 9.81
C GLY A 409 -3.98 18.66 9.97
N GLN A 410 -4.11 19.39 8.85
CA GLN A 410 -4.66 20.72 8.87
C GLN A 410 -6.14 20.57 9.19
N SER A 411 -6.43 20.71 10.48
CA SER A 411 -7.73 21.17 10.96
C SER A 411 -8.18 22.34 10.11
N ASN A 412 -9.27 22.17 9.36
CA ASN A 412 -9.97 23.26 8.71
C ASN A 412 -10.50 24.20 9.82
N PRO A 413 -10.05 25.47 9.94
CA PRO A 413 -10.52 26.36 10.99
C PRO A 413 -11.88 27.00 10.72
N ASN A 414 -12.58 26.63 9.63
CA ASN A 414 -13.82 27.29 9.22
C ASN A 414 -15.04 26.36 9.30
N GLU A 415 -15.42 25.97 10.51
CA GLU A 415 -16.81 25.68 10.85
C GLU A 415 -17.12 26.34 12.20
N THR A 416 -17.16 27.67 12.19
CA THR A 416 -17.86 28.44 13.22
C THR A 416 -18.51 29.61 12.51
N SER A 417 -19.82 29.49 12.29
CA SER A 417 -20.84 30.52 12.01
C SER A 417 -21.85 30.04 10.98
N MET A 418 -22.84 29.28 11.48
CA MET A 418 -24.31 29.43 11.31
C MET A 418 -25.01 28.08 11.36
#